data_AF-A0A8J2ZEI2-F1
#
_entry.id   AF-A0A8J2ZEI2-F1
#
_cell.length_a   1.000
_cell.length_b   1.000
_cell.length_c   1.000
_cell.angle_alpha   90.00
_cell.angle_beta   90.00
_cell.angle_gamma   90.00
#
_symmetry.space_group_name_H-M   'P 1'
#
loop_
_entity.id
_entity.type
_entity.pdbx_description
1 polymer ?
#
loop_
_entity_poly.entity_id
_entity_poly.type
_entity_poly.pdbx_seq_one_letter_code
_entity_poly.pdbx_strand_id
1 'polypeptide(L)'
;MTLEPLNVFRELTAREPVQLDALPHDHGIYALYDHTGVIRYVGITRKDKYGFHGRIYGRHVGGSEGRSHKFSHAYNTGRMWRAKGDRCPDARQSKALRMAFARRYCRAAFLVVPPTLSGILAELELAVQAIAPAGMLAWGSKRSFVPVPEPTGLVDALLDELRYTPEQHAAIRRQAAKCPST
;
A
#
# COMPACT_ATOMS: atom_id res chain seq x y z
N MET A 1 -20.31 -21.06 -5.59
CA MET A 1 -18.86 -20.77 -5.52
C MET A 1 -18.48 -20.77 -4.05
N THR A 2 -17.75 -21.79 -3.59
CA THR A 2 -17.23 -21.87 -2.22
C THR A 2 -15.93 -21.08 -2.13
N LEU A 3 -15.80 -20.19 -1.14
CA LEU A 3 -14.59 -19.40 -0.90
C LEU A 3 -13.57 -20.22 -0.10
N GLU A 4 -13.09 -21.31 -0.70
CA GLU A 4 -12.06 -22.15 -0.08
C GLU A 4 -10.74 -21.37 0.07
N PRO A 5 -10.17 -21.23 1.28
CA PRO A 5 -9.01 -20.37 1.52
C PRO A 5 -7.80 -20.67 0.61
N LEU A 6 -7.52 -21.94 0.34
CA LEU A 6 -6.42 -22.34 -0.54
C LEU A 6 -6.65 -21.93 -2.00
N ASN A 7 -7.88 -22.01 -2.49
CA ASN A 7 -8.22 -21.58 -3.84
C ASN A 7 -8.14 -20.06 -3.96
N VAL A 8 -8.65 -19.35 -2.96
CA VAL A 8 -8.54 -17.88 -2.87
C VAL A 8 -7.07 -17.46 -2.83
N PHE A 9 -6.23 -18.11 -2.03
CA PHE A 9 -4.80 -17.84 -1.98
C PHE A 9 -4.12 -18.07 -3.34
N ARG A 10 -4.38 -19.22 -3.98
CA ARG A 10 -3.83 -19.56 -5.31
C ARG A 10 -4.25 -18.55 -6.37
N GLU A 11 -5.53 -18.21 -6.41
CA GLU A 11 -6.04 -17.26 -7.41
C GLU A 11 -5.47 -15.86 -7.18
N LEU A 12 -5.39 -15.40 -5.92
CA LEU A 12 -4.87 -14.08 -5.59
C LEU A 12 -3.37 -13.93 -5.88
N THR A 13 -2.61 -15.02 -5.77
CA THR A 13 -1.16 -15.05 -6.03
C THR A 13 -0.79 -15.32 -7.48
N ALA A 14 -1.66 -15.98 -8.25
CA ALA A 14 -1.47 -16.23 -9.68
C ALA A 14 -2.02 -15.13 -10.59
N ARG A 15 -2.93 -14.28 -10.09
CA ARG A 15 -3.56 -13.21 -10.87
C ARG A 15 -2.57 -12.08 -11.14
N GLU A 16 -2.54 -11.62 -12.39
CA GLU A 16 -1.77 -10.45 -12.80
C GLU A 16 -2.22 -9.22 -11.98
N PRO A 17 -1.31 -8.55 -11.24
CA PRO A 17 -1.69 -7.45 -10.39
C PRO A 17 -1.88 -6.17 -11.21
N VAL A 18 -2.91 -5.40 -10.88
CA VAL A 18 -3.28 -4.18 -11.62
C VAL A 18 -2.67 -2.93 -11.02
N GLN A 19 -2.64 -1.85 -11.82
CA GLN A 19 -2.36 -0.51 -11.33
C GLN A 19 -3.37 -0.09 -10.27
N LEU A 20 -2.95 0.73 -9.30
CA LEU A 20 -3.80 1.08 -8.17
C LEU A 20 -4.98 1.98 -8.55
N ASP A 21 -4.87 2.77 -9.63
CA ASP A 21 -5.94 3.62 -10.17
C ASP A 21 -6.98 2.85 -11.00
N ALA A 22 -6.62 1.66 -11.50
CA ALA A 22 -7.50 0.76 -12.23
C ALA A 22 -8.37 -0.12 -11.32
N LEU A 23 -8.30 0.05 -9.99
CA LEU A 23 -9.05 -0.77 -9.06
C LEU A 23 -10.55 -0.49 -9.14
N PRO A 24 -11.40 -1.54 -9.10
CA PRO A 24 -12.84 -1.35 -9.15
C PRO A 24 -13.42 -0.88 -7.82
N HIS A 25 -14.70 -0.51 -7.85
CA HIS A 25 -15.46 -0.07 -6.70
C HIS A 25 -16.15 -1.23 -5.94
N ASP A 26 -15.86 -2.47 -6.33
CA ASP A 26 -16.33 -3.70 -5.70
C ASP A 26 -15.65 -4.02 -4.36
N HIS A 27 -16.14 -5.08 -3.71
CA HIS A 27 -15.69 -5.55 -2.39
C HIS A 27 -15.15 -6.97 -2.44
N GLY A 28 -14.32 -7.32 -1.46
CA GLY A 28 -13.76 -8.66 -1.33
C GLY A 28 -12.38 -8.67 -0.70
N ILE A 29 -11.51 -9.55 -1.20
CA ILE A 29 -10.16 -9.79 -0.69
C ILE A 29 -9.11 -9.34 -1.72
N TYR A 30 -7.98 -8.82 -1.26
CA TYR A 30 -6.92 -8.29 -2.11
C TYR A 30 -5.53 -8.60 -1.55
N ALA A 31 -4.55 -8.62 -2.45
CA ALA A 31 -3.12 -8.65 -2.14
C ALA A 31 -2.48 -7.34 -2.57
N LEU A 32 -1.58 -6.79 -1.74
CA LEU A 32 -0.78 -5.62 -2.06
C LEU A 32 0.62 -6.05 -2.45
N TYR A 33 1.06 -5.58 -3.62
CA TYR A 33 2.39 -5.81 -4.16
C TYR A 33 3.24 -4.57 -3.94
N ASP A 34 4.46 -4.76 -3.47
CA ASP A 34 5.43 -3.67 -3.33
C ASP A 34 6.01 -3.25 -4.70
N HIS A 35 6.94 -2.29 -4.69
CA HIS A 35 7.61 -1.76 -5.88
C HIS A 35 8.51 -2.79 -6.59
N THR A 36 8.77 -3.94 -5.97
CA THR A 36 9.55 -5.05 -6.54
C THR A 36 8.66 -6.16 -7.12
N GLY A 37 7.33 -5.98 -7.07
CA GLY A 37 6.38 -6.99 -7.54
C GLY A 37 6.17 -8.14 -6.56
N VAL A 38 6.51 -7.97 -5.27
CA VAL A 38 6.31 -9.00 -4.25
C VAL A 38 5.09 -8.68 -3.40
N ILE A 39 4.22 -9.68 -3.18
CA ILE A 39 3.09 -9.57 -2.24
C ILE A 39 3.64 -9.33 -0.84
N ARG A 40 3.13 -8.31 -0.16
CA ARG A 40 3.50 -8.00 1.24
C ARG A 40 2.35 -8.01 2.23
N TYR A 41 1.11 -7.97 1.73
CA TYR A 41 -0.09 -7.93 2.57
C TYR A 41 -1.27 -8.55 1.84
N VAL A 42 -2.10 -9.29 2.56
CA VAL A 42 -3.44 -9.68 2.14
C VAL A 42 -4.43 -9.00 3.06
N GLY A 43 -5.46 -8.38 2.50
CA GLY A 43 -6.50 -7.71 3.27
C GLY A 43 -7.87 -7.80 2.62
N ILE A 44 -8.87 -7.30 3.34
CA ILE A 44 -10.26 -7.26 2.86
C ILE A 44 -10.84 -5.85 2.82
N THR A 45 -11.89 -5.70 2.02
CA THR A 45 -12.78 -4.53 2.04
C THR A 45 -14.22 -5.00 1.90
N ARG A 46 -15.07 -4.57 2.84
CA ARG A 46 -16.51 -4.95 2.89
C ARG A 46 -17.47 -3.79 3.11
N LYS A 47 -16.96 -2.65 3.54
CA LYS A 47 -17.74 -1.48 3.98
C LYS A 47 -17.19 -0.15 3.43
N ASP A 48 -16.17 -0.21 2.59
CA ASP A 48 -15.64 1.00 1.97
C ASP A 48 -16.63 1.49 0.90
N LYS A 49 -17.02 2.77 0.95
CA LYS A 49 -17.94 3.37 -0.03
C LYS A 49 -17.44 3.21 -1.47
N TYR A 50 -16.12 3.19 -1.66
CA TYR A 50 -15.49 3.05 -2.97
C TYR A 50 -14.75 1.70 -3.11
N GLY A 51 -15.14 0.69 -2.34
CA GLY A 51 -14.66 -0.69 -2.52
C GLY A 51 -13.13 -0.85 -2.39
N PHE A 52 -12.54 -1.60 -3.33
CA PHE A 52 -11.08 -1.76 -3.44
C PHE A 52 -10.39 -0.43 -3.71
N HIS A 53 -10.91 0.38 -4.64
CA HIS A 53 -10.35 1.70 -4.94
C HIS A 53 -10.26 2.58 -3.67
N GLY A 54 -11.34 2.71 -2.92
CA GLY A 54 -11.35 3.47 -1.66
C GLY A 54 -10.39 2.92 -0.62
N ARG A 55 -10.37 1.59 -0.44
CA ARG A 55 -9.52 0.96 0.57
C ARG A 55 -8.04 1.04 0.22
N ILE A 56 -7.69 0.77 -1.03
CA ILE A 56 -6.30 0.62 -1.47
C ILE A 56 -5.77 1.97 -1.96
N TYR A 57 -6.31 2.52 -3.06
CA TYR A 57 -5.89 3.79 -3.64
C TYR A 57 -6.16 4.99 -2.70
N GLY A 58 -7.26 4.95 -1.95
CA GLY A 58 -7.58 5.96 -0.95
C GLY A 58 -6.77 5.78 0.34
N ARG A 59 -7.07 4.73 1.12
CA ARG A 59 -6.55 4.58 2.48
C ARG A 59 -5.13 4.03 2.53
N HIS A 60 -4.83 2.92 1.86
CA HIS A 60 -3.48 2.33 1.92
C HIS A 60 -2.41 3.28 1.36
N VAL A 61 -2.72 4.03 0.30
CA VAL A 61 -1.81 5.02 -0.29
C VAL A 61 -1.87 6.38 0.42
N GLY A 62 -3.06 6.99 0.50
CA GLY A 62 -3.23 8.39 0.92
C GLY A 62 -3.53 8.61 2.40
N GLY A 63 -3.77 7.54 3.15
CA GLY A 63 -4.05 7.59 4.58
C GLY A 63 -2.89 8.11 5.43
N SER A 64 -3.13 8.25 6.73
CA SER A 64 -2.07 8.54 7.69
C SER A 64 -0.97 7.48 7.64
N GLU A 65 0.23 7.83 8.12
CA GLU A 65 1.42 6.98 8.21
C GLU A 65 1.27 5.86 9.27
N GLY A 66 0.03 5.68 9.75
CA GLY A 66 -0.36 4.64 10.68
C GLY A 66 -0.36 3.26 10.03
N ARG A 67 -0.25 2.25 10.89
CA ARG A 67 0.04 0.85 10.55
C ARG A 67 -1.06 0.13 9.74
N SER A 68 -2.27 0.69 9.71
CA SER A 68 -3.37 0.19 8.89
C SER A 68 -3.25 0.59 7.42
N HIS A 69 -2.47 1.64 7.10
CA HIS A 69 -2.30 2.15 5.74
C HIS A 69 -0.97 1.68 5.16
N LYS A 70 -0.93 0.39 4.81
CA LYS A 70 0.27 -0.35 4.40
C LYS A 70 1.25 0.42 3.50
N PHE A 71 0.85 0.90 2.32
CA PHE A 71 1.77 1.67 1.46
C PHE A 71 2.26 2.97 2.11
N SER A 72 1.35 3.70 2.74
CA SER A 72 1.66 4.94 3.47
C SER A 72 2.66 4.70 4.59
N HIS A 73 2.59 3.58 5.30
CA HIS A 73 3.55 3.21 6.35
C HIS A 73 4.87 2.69 5.76
N ALA A 74 4.79 1.78 4.78
CA ALA A 74 5.94 1.13 4.17
C ALA A 74 6.93 2.11 3.55
N TYR A 75 6.43 3.14 2.87
CA TYR A 75 7.26 4.10 2.16
C TYR A 75 7.39 5.45 2.89
N ASN A 76 7.03 5.52 4.18
CA ASN A 76 7.28 6.72 4.98
C ASN A 76 8.73 6.72 5.48
N THR A 77 9.68 6.93 4.57
CA THR A 77 11.13 6.94 4.82
C THR A 77 11.81 7.98 3.94
N GLY A 78 13.01 8.43 4.33
CA GLY A 78 13.84 9.36 3.57
C GLY A 78 13.07 10.59 3.05
N ARG A 79 13.14 10.86 1.75
CA ARG A 79 12.47 11.98 1.06
C ARG A 79 10.95 11.89 1.04
N MET A 80 10.41 10.69 1.23
CA MET A 80 8.97 10.42 1.35
C MET A 80 8.45 10.45 2.79
N TRP A 81 9.34 10.67 3.76
CA TRP A 81 9.01 10.68 5.18
C TRP A 81 8.28 11.96 5.59
N ARG A 82 7.30 11.81 6.48
CA ARG A 82 6.87 12.88 7.38
C ARG A 82 6.44 12.34 8.73
N ALA A 83 6.45 13.20 9.74
CA ALA A 83 5.81 12.92 11.01
C ALA A 83 4.28 12.82 10.84
N LYS A 84 3.65 11.94 11.62
CA LYS A 84 2.21 11.70 11.55
C LYS A 84 1.45 12.99 11.87
N GLY A 85 0.64 13.44 10.92
CA GLY A 85 -0.19 14.63 11.11
C GLY A 85 0.53 15.95 10.85
N ASP A 86 1.82 15.94 10.50
CA ASP A 86 2.55 17.14 10.11
C ASP A 86 1.96 17.74 8.82
N ARG A 87 1.57 19.01 8.89
CA ARG A 87 0.90 19.75 7.80
C ARG A 87 1.77 20.88 7.25
N CYS A 88 3.04 21.00 7.63
CA CYS A 88 3.92 21.99 7.04
C CYS A 88 4.09 21.75 5.52
N PRO A 89 4.42 22.78 4.72
CA PRO A 89 4.55 22.65 3.27
C PRO A 89 5.51 21.53 2.84
N ASP A 90 6.67 21.43 3.50
CA ASP A 90 7.67 20.39 3.22
C ASP A 90 7.11 18.97 3.45
N ALA A 91 6.43 18.75 4.58
CA ALA A 91 5.79 17.47 4.87
C ALA A 91 4.68 17.12 3.87
N ARG A 92 3.93 18.10 3.36
CA ARG A 92 2.92 17.87 2.31
C ARG A 92 3.58 17.40 1.02
N GLN A 93 4.73 17.95 0.65
CA GLN A 93 5.47 17.51 -0.53
C GLN A 93 5.98 16.08 -0.37
N SER A 94 6.58 15.72 0.76
CA SER A 94 7.01 14.33 1.02
C SER A 94 5.84 13.35 1.00
N LYS A 95 4.68 13.73 1.54
CA LYS A 95 3.45 12.90 1.42
C LYS A 95 3.01 12.76 -0.04
N ALA A 96 3.00 13.84 -0.80
CA ALA A 96 2.60 13.82 -2.21
C ALA A 96 3.53 12.91 -3.03
N LEU A 97 4.85 13.02 -2.82
CA LEU A 97 5.85 12.14 -3.43
C LEU A 97 5.59 10.67 -3.08
N ARG A 98 5.35 10.35 -1.80
CA ARG A 98 5.04 8.98 -1.36
C ARG A 98 3.78 8.42 -2.03
N MET A 99 2.74 9.24 -2.14
CA MET A 99 1.50 8.83 -2.79
C MET A 99 1.72 8.57 -4.29
N ALA A 100 2.49 9.43 -4.96
CA ALA A 100 2.87 9.24 -6.36
C ALA A 100 3.70 7.95 -6.53
N PHE A 101 4.68 7.72 -5.66
CA PHE A 101 5.52 6.51 -5.67
C PHE A 101 4.69 5.24 -5.58
N ALA A 102 3.80 5.15 -4.58
CA ALA A 102 2.96 3.98 -4.40
C ALA A 102 2.04 3.76 -5.61
N ARG A 103 1.45 4.81 -6.18
CA ARG A 103 0.60 4.71 -7.37
C ARG A 103 1.37 4.27 -8.61
N ARG A 104 2.61 4.73 -8.76
CA ARG A 104 3.45 4.43 -9.93
C ARG A 104 4.01 3.02 -9.90
N TYR A 105 4.53 2.58 -8.77
CA TYR A 105 5.35 1.36 -8.69
C TYR A 105 4.70 0.20 -7.95
N CYS A 106 3.69 0.43 -7.10
CA CYS A 106 3.00 -0.66 -6.40
C CYS A 106 1.78 -1.14 -7.19
N ARG A 107 1.34 -2.36 -6.91
CA ARG A 107 0.20 -2.99 -7.58
C ARG A 107 -0.71 -3.68 -6.58
N ALA A 108 -1.88 -4.12 -7.04
CA ALA A 108 -2.76 -4.95 -6.25
C ALA A 108 -3.42 -6.02 -7.11
N ALA A 109 -3.61 -7.21 -6.56
CA ALA A 109 -4.52 -8.22 -7.09
C ALA A 109 -5.75 -8.28 -6.17
N PHE A 110 -6.91 -8.65 -6.71
CA PHE A 110 -8.14 -8.73 -5.94
C PHE A 110 -9.08 -9.80 -6.48
N LEU A 111 -9.94 -10.30 -5.59
CA LEU A 111 -11.07 -11.16 -5.91
C LEU A 111 -12.34 -10.53 -5.36
N VAL A 112 -13.30 -10.29 -6.26
CA VAL A 112 -14.62 -9.79 -5.90
C VAL A 112 -15.36 -10.90 -5.16
N VAL A 113 -15.89 -10.57 -3.99
CA VAL A 113 -16.69 -11.49 -3.18
C VAL A 113 -18.14 -11.02 -3.18
N PRO A 114 -19.10 -11.89 -3.53
CA PRO A 114 -20.51 -11.54 -3.53
C PRO A 114 -20.96 -10.93 -2.18
N PRO A 115 -21.84 -9.92 -2.18
CA PRO A 115 -22.33 -9.29 -0.94
C PRO A 115 -22.92 -10.29 0.07
N THR A 116 -23.56 -11.35 -0.41
CA THR A 116 -24.11 -12.45 0.38
C THR A 116 -23.06 -13.22 1.20
N LEU A 117 -21.79 -13.18 0.77
CA LEU A 117 -20.65 -13.82 1.45
C LEU A 117 -19.75 -12.80 2.19
N SER A 118 -20.16 -11.52 2.27
CA SER A 118 -19.35 -10.49 2.93
C SER A 118 -19.12 -10.72 4.43
N GLY A 119 -20.00 -11.52 5.07
CA GLY A 119 -19.91 -11.90 6.48
C GLY A 119 -18.65 -12.71 6.82
N ILE A 120 -18.21 -13.58 5.90
CA ILE A 120 -17.10 -14.51 6.11
C ILE A 120 -15.73 -13.94 5.71
N LEU A 121 -15.67 -12.72 5.16
CA LEU A 121 -14.42 -12.13 4.67
C LEU A 121 -13.33 -12.03 5.74
N ALA A 122 -13.69 -11.77 7.00
CA ALA A 122 -12.69 -11.64 8.07
C ALA A 122 -12.03 -12.99 8.41
N GLU A 123 -12.83 -14.06 8.43
CA GLU A 123 -12.33 -15.43 8.64
C GLU A 123 -11.51 -15.89 7.44
N LEU A 124 -11.98 -15.57 6.22
CA LEU A 124 -11.26 -15.83 4.98
C LEU A 124 -9.90 -15.11 4.94
N GLU A 125 -9.84 -13.84 5.34
CA GLU A 125 -8.58 -13.08 5.43
C GLU A 125 -7.56 -13.83 6.30
N LEU A 126 -7.96 -14.24 7.50
CA LEU A 126 -7.08 -14.95 8.43
C LEU A 126 -6.63 -16.31 7.88
N ALA A 127 -7.56 -17.06 7.27
CA ALA A 127 -7.25 -18.37 6.70
C ALA A 127 -6.29 -18.26 5.50
N VAL A 128 -6.49 -17.28 4.62
CA VAL A 128 -5.60 -17.01 3.46
C VAL A 128 -4.23 -16.54 3.95
N GLN A 129 -4.18 -15.68 4.97
CA GLN A 129 -2.92 -15.24 5.56
C GLN A 129 -2.14 -16.40 6.20
N ALA A 130 -2.81 -17.37 6.81
CA ALA A 130 -2.18 -18.54 7.43
C ALA A 130 -1.54 -19.51 6.42
N ILE A 131 -2.00 -19.50 5.16
CA ILE A 131 -1.46 -20.32 4.06
C ILE A 131 -0.20 -19.70 3.47
N ALA A 132 -0.04 -18.39 3.58
CA ALA A 132 1.05 -17.66 2.93
C ALA A 132 2.42 -18.12 3.47
N PRO A 133 3.41 -18.36 2.58
CA PRO A 133 4.77 -18.68 3.00
C PRO A 133 5.36 -17.64 3.94
N ALA A 134 6.29 -18.07 4.80
CA ALA A 134 7.03 -17.19 5.68
C ALA A 134 7.70 -16.05 4.88
N GLY A 135 7.62 -14.82 5.39
CA GLY A 135 8.19 -13.64 4.74
C GLY A 135 7.38 -13.06 3.58
N MET A 136 6.41 -13.78 3.02
CA MET A 136 5.51 -13.22 2.00
C MET A 136 4.74 -12.05 2.60
N LEU A 137 4.03 -12.25 3.71
CA LEU A 137 3.20 -11.20 4.32
C LEU A 137 3.98 -10.33 5.31
N ALA A 138 5.10 -9.75 4.89
CA ALA A 138 5.96 -8.93 5.74
C ALA A 138 5.25 -7.71 6.36
N TRP A 139 4.14 -7.25 5.77
CA TRP A 139 3.32 -6.15 6.32
C TRP A 139 2.09 -6.64 7.12
N GLY A 140 1.94 -7.96 7.25
CA GLY A 140 0.75 -8.67 7.73
C GLY A 140 0.68 -9.01 9.23
N SER A 141 1.68 -8.68 10.05
CA SER A 141 1.69 -9.08 11.47
C SER A 141 1.18 -8.01 12.46
N LYS A 142 0.62 -8.46 13.58
CA LYS A 142 0.20 -7.63 14.73
C LYS A 142 1.47 -6.99 15.36
N ARG A 143 1.54 -5.65 15.35
CA ARG A 143 2.52 -4.76 16.05
C ARG A 143 3.59 -4.01 15.23
N SER A 144 3.33 -3.81 13.93
CA SER A 144 4.12 -2.96 13.01
C SER A 144 5.26 -3.68 12.31
N PHE A 145 5.49 -3.26 11.08
CA PHE A 145 6.59 -3.72 10.24
C PHE A 145 7.53 -2.55 10.00
N VAL A 146 8.80 -2.85 9.77
CA VAL A 146 9.82 -1.83 9.53
C VAL A 146 9.53 -1.17 8.18
N PRO A 147 9.47 0.17 8.08
CA PRO A 147 9.40 0.85 6.80
C PRO A 147 10.51 0.37 5.87
N VAL A 148 10.18 0.26 4.59
CA VAL A 148 11.14 -0.14 3.57
C VAL A 148 12.18 0.98 3.44
N PRO A 149 13.49 0.69 3.31
CA PRO A 149 14.48 1.69 2.95
C PRO A 149 14.08 2.42 1.66
N GLU A 150 14.49 3.68 1.53
CA GLU A 150 14.07 4.46 0.37
C GLU A 150 14.61 3.85 -0.92
N PRO A 151 13.76 3.52 -1.92
CA PRO A 151 14.22 3.06 -3.22
C PRO A 151 14.76 4.24 -4.05
N THR A 152 15.93 4.77 -3.67
CA THR A 152 16.47 6.07 -4.12
C THR A 152 16.42 6.24 -5.64
N GLY A 153 16.87 5.24 -6.41
CA GLY A 153 16.86 5.32 -7.88
C GLY A 153 15.46 5.40 -8.50
N LEU A 154 14.46 4.73 -7.92
CA LEU A 154 13.07 4.85 -8.38
C LEU A 154 12.45 6.19 -7.95
N VAL A 155 12.84 6.70 -6.78
CA VAL A 155 12.43 8.03 -6.34
C VAL A 155 13.03 9.10 -7.25
N ASP A 156 14.30 8.99 -7.64
CA ASP A 156 14.95 9.92 -8.56
C ASP A 156 14.25 9.94 -9.92
N ALA A 157 14.04 8.76 -10.52
CA ALA A 157 13.32 8.64 -11.79
C ALA A 157 11.90 9.22 -11.70
N LEU A 158 11.21 9.06 -10.57
CA LEU A 158 9.89 9.62 -10.36
C LEU A 158 9.92 11.15 -10.21
N LEU A 159 10.92 11.71 -9.54
CA LEU A 159 11.08 13.16 -9.41
C LEU A 159 11.27 13.80 -10.79
N ASP A 160 12.05 13.16 -11.65
CA ASP A 160 12.23 13.57 -13.04
C ASP A 160 10.93 13.45 -13.85
N GLU A 161 10.22 12.31 -13.73
CA GLU A 161 8.92 12.08 -14.38
C GLU A 161 7.89 13.15 -13.98
N LEU A 162 7.84 13.49 -12.69
CA LEU A 162 6.93 14.51 -12.13
C LEU A 162 7.41 15.94 -12.37
N ARG A 163 8.62 16.13 -12.91
CA ARG A 163 9.25 17.44 -13.16
C ARG A 163 9.27 18.33 -11.91
N TYR A 164 9.76 17.80 -10.79
CA TYR A 164 9.86 18.57 -9.55
C TYR A 164 10.72 19.83 -9.72
N THR A 165 10.25 20.97 -9.21
CA THR A 165 11.03 22.21 -9.22
C THR A 165 12.17 22.18 -8.20
N PRO A 166 13.19 23.05 -8.33
CA PRO A 166 14.25 23.17 -7.33
C PRO A 166 13.74 23.36 -5.89
N GLU A 167 12.64 24.11 -5.72
CA GLU A 167 11.99 24.34 -4.42
C GLU A 167 11.36 23.06 -3.87
N GLN A 168 10.71 22.26 -4.72
CA GLN A 168 10.14 20.97 -4.31
C GLN A 168 11.25 19.97 -3.93
N HIS A 169 12.36 19.94 -4.68
CA HIS A 169 13.54 19.17 -4.31
C HIS A 169 14.14 19.64 -2.98
N ALA A 170 14.20 20.95 -2.72
CA ALA A 170 14.67 21.48 -1.46
C ALA A 170 13.72 21.11 -0.30
N ALA A 171 12.40 21.15 -0.53
CA ALA A 171 11.38 20.80 0.46
C ALA A 171 11.49 19.34 0.93
N ILE A 172 11.56 18.39 0.00
CA ILE A 172 11.70 16.97 0.37
C ILE A 172 13.05 16.64 1.01
N ARG A 173 14.12 17.38 0.66
CA ARG A 173 15.45 17.24 1.31
C ARG A 173 15.43 17.74 2.76
N ARG A 174 14.85 18.92 3.02
CA ARG A 174 14.67 19.43 4.38
C ARG A 174 13.81 18.50 5.23
N GLN A 175 12.80 17.87 4.63
CA GLN A 175 11.98 16.90 5.33
C GLN A 175 12.72 15.58 5.59
N ALA A 176 13.50 15.09 4.63
CA ALA A 176 14.34 13.91 4.80
C ALA A 176 15.35 14.05 5.95
N ALA A 177 15.91 15.24 6.15
CA ALA A 177 16.83 15.53 7.26
C ALA A 177 16.19 15.39 8.65
N LYS A 178 14.85 15.38 8.73
CA LYS A 178 14.09 15.14 9.97
C LYS A 178 13.67 13.67 10.12
N CYS A 179 13.88 12.83 9.11
CA CYS A 179 13.58 11.41 9.16
C CYS A 179 14.48 10.78 10.24
N PRO A 180 13.92 10.05 11.22
CA PRO A 180 14.73 9.33 12.19
C PRO A 180 15.67 8.37 11.45
N SER A 181 16.95 8.37 11.84
CA SER A 181 17.88 7.34 11.43
C SER A 181 17.33 5.99 11.89
N THR A 182 17.09 5.08 10.95
CA THR A 182 16.72 3.69 11.23
C THR A 182 17.88 2.90 11.75
#